data_AF-A0A965CM66-F1
#
_entry.id   AF-A0A965CM66-F1
#
_cell.length_a   1.000
_cell.length_b   1.000
_cell.length_c   1.000
_cell.angle_alpha   90.00
_cell.angle_beta   90.00
_cell.angle_gamma   90.00
#
_symmetry.space_group_name_H-M   'P 1'
#
loop_
_entity.id
_entity.type
_entity.pdbx_description
1 polymer ?
#
loop_
_entity_poly.entity_id
_entity_poly.type
_entity_poly.pdbx_seq_one_letter_code
_entity_poly.pdbx_strand_id
1 'polypeptide(L)'
;MYDLRLDRKLTKSMFAKWDKETKDWVVNAIASLVVVDQVVESHEMVALQEAIELLDSRNEIENLMKMIKQKKMFKIDNLNTSMSQAGEIYFYLAAIACIDGKMKKVEADLLKELGQKLNLPVDFQKAVMKWGINQMNHNQRWSQEQNILNQQKDVLLKAL
;
A
#
# COMPACT_ATOMS: atom_id res chain seq x y z
N MET A 1 3.87 -5.58 -16.54
CA MET A 1 3.37 -4.53 -15.63
C MET A 1 4.41 -4.36 -14.55
N TYR A 2 4.99 -3.17 -14.39
CA TYR A 2 5.88 -2.91 -13.25
C TYR A 2 4.99 -2.75 -12.02
N ASP A 3 4.99 -3.75 -11.15
CA ASP A 3 4.45 -3.59 -9.79
C ASP A 3 5.39 -2.64 -9.05
N LEU A 4 4.82 -1.64 -8.40
CA LEU A 4 5.49 -0.87 -7.35
C LEU A 4 5.75 -1.84 -6.20
N ARG A 5 6.82 -2.62 -6.29
CA ARG A 5 7.29 -3.46 -5.19
C ARG A 5 8.14 -2.56 -4.33
N LEU A 6 7.61 -2.14 -3.18
CA LEU A 6 8.45 -1.69 -2.08
C LEU A 6 9.54 -2.75 -1.93
N ASP A 7 10.80 -2.34 -1.93
CA ASP A 7 11.90 -3.30 -1.86
C ASP A 7 11.67 -4.18 -0.64
N ARG A 8 11.39 -5.47 -0.88
CA ARG A 8 11.07 -6.44 0.16
C ARG A 8 12.16 -6.52 1.23
N LYS A 9 13.39 -6.15 0.91
CA LYS A 9 14.47 -6.04 1.89
C LYS A 9 14.32 -4.81 2.78
N LEU A 10 13.92 -3.68 2.20
CA LEU A 10 13.68 -2.43 2.92
C LEU A 10 12.53 -2.59 3.91
N THR A 11 11.41 -3.16 3.47
CA THR A 11 10.23 -3.39 4.32
C THR A 11 10.53 -4.38 5.44
N LYS A 12 11.20 -5.51 5.17
CA LYS A 12 11.61 -6.46 6.22
C LYS A 12 12.52 -5.84 7.29
N SER A 13 13.46 -5.00 6.88
CA SER A 13 14.38 -4.34 7.82
C SER A 13 13.69 -3.30 8.72
N MET A 14 12.64 -2.66 8.20
CA MET A 14 11.78 -1.71 8.90
C MET A 14 10.90 -2.46 9.92
N PHE A 15 10.24 -3.53 9.47
CA PHE A 15 9.33 -4.33 10.30
C PHE A 15 10.02 -5.09 11.43
N ALA A 16 11.26 -5.54 11.24
CA ALA A 16 12.01 -6.26 12.26
C ALA A 16 12.22 -5.44 13.55
N LYS A 17 12.19 -4.11 13.44
CA LYS A 17 12.42 -3.18 14.56
C LYS A 17 11.15 -2.79 15.30
N TRP A 18 9.98 -3.15 14.77
CA TRP A 18 8.69 -2.74 15.32
C TRP A 18 8.17 -3.74 16.34
N ASP A 19 7.54 -3.21 17.39
CA ASP A 19 6.81 -4.01 18.36
C ASP A 19 5.53 -4.61 17.75
N LYS A 20 4.91 -5.51 18.52
CA LYS A 20 3.70 -6.22 18.11
C LYS A 20 2.53 -5.26 17.88
N GLU A 21 2.35 -4.28 18.76
CA GLU A 21 1.28 -3.29 18.65
C GLU A 21 1.36 -2.53 17.32
N THR A 22 2.54 -2.05 16.95
CA THR A 22 2.77 -1.36 15.69
C THR A 22 2.50 -2.27 14.49
N LYS A 23 3.00 -3.52 14.54
CA LYS A 23 2.78 -4.48 13.45
C LYS A 23 1.29 -4.76 13.25
N ASP A 24 0.57 -5.05 14.31
CA ASP A 24 -0.87 -5.33 14.26
C ASP A 24 -1.65 -4.10 13.76
N TRP A 25 -1.25 -2.90 14.20
CA TRP A 25 -1.83 -1.65 13.70
C TRP A 25 -1.63 -1.49 12.19
N VAL A 26 -0.41 -1.73 11.70
CA VAL A 26 -0.09 -1.64 10.27
C VAL A 26 -0.83 -2.70 9.46
N VAL A 27 -0.92 -3.93 9.95
CA VAL A 27 -1.71 -5.00 9.30
C VAL A 27 -3.17 -4.58 9.15
N ASN A 28 -3.78 -4.06 10.22
CA ASN A 28 -5.17 -3.61 10.19
C ASN A 28 -5.37 -2.42 9.24
N ALA A 29 -4.39 -1.52 9.16
CA ALA A 29 -4.40 -0.38 8.23
C ALA A 29 -4.33 -0.83 6.77
N ILE A 30 -3.41 -1.74 6.43
CA ILE A 30 -3.30 -2.33 5.09
C ILE A 30 -4.61 -3.03 4.72
N ALA A 31 -5.11 -3.88 5.61
CA ALA A 31 -6.33 -4.63 5.37
C ALA A 31 -7.54 -3.71 5.14
N SER A 32 -7.62 -2.61 5.90
CA SER A 32 -8.69 -1.61 5.73
C SER A 32 -8.56 -0.86 4.41
N LEU A 33 -7.34 -0.48 3.99
CA LEU A 33 -7.09 0.14 2.69
C LEU A 33 -7.52 -0.77 1.53
N VAL A 34 -7.25 -2.06 1.62
CA VAL A 34 -7.59 -3.03 0.56
C VAL A 34 -9.09 -3.33 0.47
N VAL A 35 -9.86 -3.18 1.57
CA VAL A 35 -11.32 -3.46 1.55
C VAL A 35 -12.18 -2.21 1.44
N VAL A 36 -11.59 -1.01 1.49
CA VAL A 36 -12.33 0.25 1.66
C VAL A 36 -13.30 0.53 0.51
N ASP A 37 -12.91 0.14 -0.70
CA ASP A 37 -13.67 0.33 -1.94
C ASP A 37 -14.59 -0.86 -2.26
N GLN A 38 -14.57 -1.89 -1.42
CA GLN A 38 -15.31 -3.15 -1.55
C GLN A 38 -14.93 -4.01 -2.77
N VAL A 39 -13.83 -3.72 -3.46
CA VAL A 39 -13.36 -4.46 -4.64
C VAL A 39 -11.91 -4.84 -4.44
N VAL A 40 -11.65 -6.10 -4.08
CA VAL A 40 -10.27 -6.58 -3.90
C VAL A 40 -9.70 -7.05 -5.23
N GLU A 41 -8.77 -6.30 -5.79
CA GLU A 41 -8.09 -6.58 -7.05
C GLU A 41 -6.81 -7.41 -6.87
N SER A 42 -6.31 -8.01 -7.96
CA SER A 42 -5.19 -8.97 -7.89
C SER A 42 -3.87 -8.33 -7.44
N HIS A 43 -3.65 -7.05 -7.75
CA HIS A 43 -2.47 -6.30 -7.30
C HIS A 43 -2.53 -5.93 -5.81
N GLU A 44 -3.71 -5.78 -5.23
CA GLU A 44 -3.88 -5.48 -3.80
C GLU A 44 -3.58 -6.71 -2.93
N MET A 45 -3.66 -7.92 -3.52
CA MET A 45 -3.25 -9.15 -2.85
C MET A 45 -1.77 -9.14 -2.49
N VAL A 46 -0.92 -8.38 -3.19
CA VAL A 46 0.50 -8.24 -2.85
C VAL A 46 0.65 -7.52 -1.50
N ALA A 47 -0.12 -6.44 -1.29
CA ALA A 47 -0.12 -5.72 -0.01
C ALA A 47 -0.63 -6.60 1.14
N LEU A 48 -1.66 -7.43 0.88
CA LEU A 48 -2.15 -8.40 1.86
C LEU A 48 -1.13 -9.49 2.18
N GLN A 49 -0.37 -9.97 1.20
CA GLN A 49 0.73 -10.92 1.44
C GLN A 49 1.80 -10.31 2.35
N GLU A 50 2.16 -9.04 2.12
CA GLU A 50 3.11 -8.33 2.99
C GLU A 50 2.55 -8.14 4.41
N ALA A 51 1.26 -7.87 4.56
CA ALA A 51 0.60 -7.82 5.87
C ALA A 51 0.60 -9.19 6.58
N ILE A 52 0.40 -10.28 5.85
CA ILE A 52 0.44 -11.64 6.41
C ILE A 52 1.83 -11.98 6.96
N GLU A 53 2.91 -11.54 6.30
CA GLU A 53 4.28 -11.74 6.78
C GLU A 53 4.59 -11.03 8.11
N LEU A 54 3.74 -10.08 8.54
CA LEU A 54 3.86 -9.36 9.82
C LEU A 54 3.21 -10.08 11.00
N LEU A 55 2.39 -11.10 10.74
CA LEU A 55 1.62 -11.81 11.76
C LEU A 55 2.42 -12.98 12.32
N ASP A 56 2.29 -13.21 13.62
CA ASP A 56 3.10 -14.19 14.35
C ASP A 56 2.41 -15.56 14.44
N SER A 57 1.12 -15.63 14.11
CA SER A 57 0.36 -16.87 14.21
C SER A 57 -0.62 -17.11 13.08
N ARG A 58 -0.87 -18.39 12.82
CA ARG A 58 -1.91 -18.84 11.88
C ARG A 58 -3.30 -18.31 12.23
N ASN A 59 -3.60 -18.18 13.52
CA ASN A 59 -4.90 -17.67 13.98
C ASN A 59 -5.10 -16.19 13.60
N GLU A 60 -4.05 -15.37 13.71
CA GLU A 60 -4.09 -13.97 13.26
C GLU A 60 -4.33 -13.89 11.74
N ILE A 61 -3.64 -14.73 10.96
CA ILE A 61 -3.82 -14.80 9.51
C ILE A 61 -5.26 -15.21 9.15
N GLU A 62 -5.80 -16.23 9.81
CA GLU A 62 -7.18 -16.69 9.59
C GLU A 62 -8.21 -15.61 9.93
N ASN A 63 -7.99 -14.85 11.01
CA ASN A 63 -8.86 -13.73 11.39
C ASN A 63 -8.79 -12.58 10.37
N LEU A 64 -7.58 -12.21 9.93
CA LEU A 64 -7.39 -11.22 8.87
C LEU A 64 -8.14 -11.62 7.60
N MET A 65 -7.95 -12.85 7.14
CA MET A 65 -8.60 -13.37 5.93
C MET A 65 -10.13 -13.43 6.07
N LYS A 66 -10.64 -13.75 7.26
CA LYS A 66 -12.08 -13.75 7.53
C LYS A 66 -12.67 -12.34 7.42
N MET A 67 -11.97 -11.33 7.93
CA MET A 67 -12.42 -9.93 7.86
C MET A 67 -12.41 -9.41 6.43
N ILE A 68 -11.38 -9.73 5.65
CA ILE A 68 -11.28 -9.38 4.23
C ILE A 68 -12.43 -9.99 3.44
N LYS A 69 -12.72 -11.28 3.66
CA LYS A 69 -13.87 -11.97 3.03
C LYS A 69 -15.21 -11.33 3.39
N GLN A 70 -15.33 -10.80 4.60
CA GLN A 70 -16.53 -10.09 5.06
C GLN A 70 -16.57 -8.63 4.62
N LYS A 71 -15.51 -8.14 3.94
CA LYS A 71 -15.30 -6.74 3.53
C LYS A 71 -15.55 -5.74 4.66
N LYS A 72 -15.16 -6.12 5.88
CA LYS A 72 -15.29 -5.29 7.07
C LYS A 72 -14.01 -4.52 7.30
N MET A 73 -14.15 -3.22 7.52
CA MET A 73 -13.04 -2.39 7.96
C MET A 73 -12.61 -2.75 9.38
N PHE A 74 -11.32 -2.64 9.66
CA PHE A 74 -10.80 -2.77 11.01
C PHE A 74 -11.03 -1.46 11.77
N LYS A 75 -11.28 -1.56 13.07
CA LYS A 75 -11.25 -0.37 13.93
C LYS A 75 -9.79 0.01 14.16
N ILE A 76 -9.42 1.21 13.75
CA ILE A 76 -8.06 1.72 13.87
C ILE A 76 -8.05 2.87 14.88
N ASP A 77 -7.46 2.59 16.03
CA ASP A 77 -7.26 3.57 17.10
C ASP A 77 -5.95 4.36 16.86
N ASN A 78 -5.70 5.39 17.68
CA ASN A 78 -4.47 6.17 17.55
C ASN A 78 -3.26 5.29 17.90
N LEU A 79 -2.17 5.42 17.14
CA LEU A 79 -0.92 4.72 17.43
C LEU A 79 0.05 5.67 18.10
N ASN A 80 0.48 5.33 19.32
CA ASN A 80 1.49 6.12 20.03
C ASN A 80 2.88 5.64 19.63
N THR A 81 3.53 6.36 18.71
CA THR A 81 4.86 6.03 18.22
C THR A 81 5.70 7.28 17.97
N SER A 82 7.00 7.11 17.71
CA SER A 82 7.87 8.23 17.37
C SER A 82 7.45 8.86 16.03
N MET A 83 7.67 10.17 15.87
CA MET A 83 7.39 10.87 14.60
C MET A 83 8.10 10.22 13.40
N SER A 84 9.33 9.72 13.60
CA SER A 84 10.09 9.02 12.56
C SER A 84 9.36 7.75 12.11
N GLN A 85 8.98 6.89 13.07
CA GLN A 85 8.29 5.64 12.79
C GLN A 85 6.89 5.87 12.22
N ALA A 86 6.15 6.87 12.73
CA ALA A 86 4.88 7.30 12.15
C ALA A 86 5.03 7.72 10.68
N GLY A 87 6.08 8.48 10.36
CA GLY A 87 6.39 8.90 9.00
C GLY A 87 6.73 7.73 8.07
N GLU A 88 7.52 6.77 8.55
CA GLU A 88 7.85 5.53 7.83
C GLU A 88 6.59 4.71 7.54
N ILE A 89 5.74 4.48 8.55
CA ILE A 89 4.46 3.77 8.41
C ILE A 89 3.58 4.47 7.38
N TYR A 90 3.44 5.79 7.48
CA TYR A 90 2.57 6.54 6.59
C TYR A 90 3.04 6.53 5.14
N PHE A 91 4.33 6.65 4.92
CA PHE A 91 4.92 6.53 3.59
C PHE A 91 4.69 5.15 2.98
N TYR A 92 4.84 4.11 3.80
CA TYR A 92 4.57 2.74 3.39
C TYR A 92 3.10 2.51 3.00
N LEU A 93 2.15 3.01 3.81
CA LEU A 93 0.71 2.94 3.50
C LEU A 93 0.36 3.71 2.21
N ALA A 94 0.96 4.88 2.00
CA ALA A 94 0.75 5.67 0.79
C ALA A 94 1.29 4.97 -0.47
N ALA A 95 2.41 4.24 -0.34
CA ALA A 95 2.96 3.46 -1.45
C ALA A 95 2.04 2.28 -1.82
N ILE A 96 1.45 1.60 -0.83
CA ILE A 96 0.45 0.56 -1.04
C ILE A 96 -0.79 1.11 -1.75
N ALA A 97 -1.32 2.23 -1.27
CA ALA A 97 -2.52 2.85 -1.83
C ALA A 97 -2.35 3.39 -3.26
N CYS A 98 -1.12 3.41 -3.79
CA CYS A 98 -0.81 3.83 -5.17
C CYS A 98 -0.30 2.68 -6.05
N ILE A 99 -0.25 1.43 -5.55
CA ILE A 99 0.47 0.32 -6.19
C ILE A 99 -0.03 0.02 -7.62
N ASP A 100 -1.31 0.20 -7.87
CA ASP A 100 -1.98 -0.11 -9.13
C ASP A 100 -2.04 1.07 -10.11
N GLY A 101 -1.45 2.19 -9.71
CA GLY A 101 -1.50 3.39 -10.50
C GLY A 101 -2.80 4.18 -10.36
N LYS A 102 -3.71 3.89 -9.41
CA LYS A 102 -4.96 4.63 -9.21
C LYS A 102 -5.40 4.65 -7.75
N MET A 103 -5.18 5.77 -7.06
CA MET A 103 -5.81 6.01 -5.75
C MET A 103 -7.25 6.52 -5.92
N LYS A 104 -8.23 5.74 -5.46
CA LYS A 104 -9.64 6.15 -5.40
C LYS A 104 -9.85 7.17 -4.27
N LYS A 105 -10.91 7.99 -4.37
CA LYS A 105 -11.24 8.97 -3.34
C LYS A 105 -11.40 8.34 -1.96
N VAL A 106 -12.03 7.17 -1.89
CA VAL A 106 -12.27 6.44 -0.62
C VAL A 106 -10.95 5.98 0.04
N GLU A 107 -9.97 5.56 -0.74
CA GLU A 107 -8.63 5.20 -0.24
C GLU A 107 -7.86 6.44 0.22
N ALA A 108 -7.96 7.54 -0.53
CA ALA A 108 -7.35 8.81 -0.14
C ALA A 108 -7.93 9.36 1.17
N ASP A 109 -9.26 9.27 1.34
CA ASP A 109 -9.95 9.70 2.56
C ASP A 109 -9.53 8.82 3.75
N LEU A 110 -9.44 7.50 3.58
CA LEU A 110 -8.94 6.59 4.61
C LEU A 110 -7.46 6.85 4.93
N LEU A 111 -6.61 7.04 3.93
CA LEU A 111 -5.19 7.36 4.13
C LEU A 111 -5.04 8.67 4.91
N LYS A 112 -5.88 9.68 4.65
CA LYS A 112 -5.90 10.91 5.45
C LYS A 112 -6.29 10.63 6.91
N GLU A 113 -7.28 9.78 7.16
CA GLU A 113 -7.65 9.37 8.52
C GLU A 113 -6.48 8.67 9.22
N LEU A 114 -5.82 7.71 8.55
CA LEU A 114 -4.65 7.00 9.09
C LEU A 114 -3.52 7.97 9.46
N GLY A 115 -3.29 9.01 8.66
CA GLY A 115 -2.32 10.06 8.97
C GLY A 115 -2.65 10.82 10.26
N GLN A 116 -3.94 11.04 10.54
CA GLN A 116 -4.39 11.65 11.80
C GLN A 116 -4.21 10.69 12.99
N LYS A 117 -4.49 9.40 12.82
CA LYS A 117 -4.29 8.36 13.84
C LYS A 117 -2.82 8.18 14.22
N LEU A 118 -1.90 8.50 13.30
CA LEU A 118 -0.46 8.54 13.51
C LEU A 118 0.04 9.88 14.10
N ASN A 119 -0.86 10.83 14.37
CA ASN A 119 -0.53 12.17 14.86
C ASN A 119 0.45 12.94 13.96
N LEU A 120 0.39 12.71 12.64
CA LEU A 120 1.27 13.37 11.69
C LEU A 120 0.80 14.79 11.34
N PRO A 121 1.72 15.75 11.12
CA PRO A 121 1.36 17.07 10.65
C PRO A 121 0.64 17.00 9.30
N VAL A 122 -0.42 17.80 9.14
CA VAL A 122 -1.24 17.83 7.92
C VAL A 122 -0.40 18.12 6.67
N ASP A 123 0.62 18.97 6.77
CA ASP A 123 1.47 19.29 5.63
C ASP A 123 2.40 18.14 5.24
N PHE A 124 2.86 17.34 6.22
CA PHE A 124 3.58 16.10 5.94
C PHE A 124 2.65 15.10 5.22
N GLN A 125 1.41 14.95 5.71
CA GLN A 125 0.43 14.07 5.07
C GLN A 125 0.19 14.45 3.60
N LYS A 126 -0.02 15.75 3.33
CA LYS A 126 -0.18 16.27 1.97
C LYS A 126 1.06 16.02 1.09
N ALA A 127 2.26 16.20 1.64
CA ALA A 127 3.51 15.99 0.91
C ALA A 127 3.67 14.53 0.48
N VAL A 128 3.39 13.58 1.38
CA VAL A 128 3.45 12.14 1.09
C VAL A 128 2.37 11.72 0.10
N MET A 129 1.12 12.21 0.24
CA MET A 129 0.07 11.94 -0.75
C MET A 129 0.44 12.49 -2.14
N LYS A 130 0.97 13.72 -2.20
CA LYS A 130 1.44 14.30 -3.47
C LYS A 130 2.57 13.47 -4.07
N TRP A 131 3.50 12.98 -3.26
CA TRP A 131 4.54 12.06 -3.70
C TRP A 131 3.94 10.78 -4.29
N GLY A 132 2.98 10.15 -3.60
CA GLY A 132 2.30 8.94 -4.06
C GLY A 132 1.61 9.13 -5.42
N ILE A 133 0.89 10.23 -5.60
CA ILE A 133 0.25 10.60 -6.89
C ILE A 133 1.30 10.83 -7.98
N ASN A 134 2.42 11.46 -7.66
CA ASN A 134 3.48 11.68 -8.65
C ASN A 134 4.14 10.35 -9.07
N GLN A 135 4.37 9.42 -8.15
CA GLN A 135 4.87 8.08 -8.49
C GLN A 135 3.88 7.32 -9.38
N MET A 136 2.60 7.39 -9.03
CA MET A 136 1.50 6.83 -9.80
C MET A 136 1.53 7.29 -11.27
N ASN A 137 1.63 8.60 -11.49
CA ASN A 137 1.69 9.20 -12.81
C ASN A 137 2.94 8.80 -13.61
N HIS A 138 4.10 8.72 -12.96
CA HIS A 138 5.32 8.24 -13.60
C HIS A 138 5.20 6.79 -14.06
N ASN A 139 4.64 5.91 -13.22
CA ASN A 139 4.48 4.49 -13.55
C ASN A 139 3.50 4.27 -14.72
N GLN A 140 2.39 5.02 -14.73
CA GLN A 140 1.44 4.97 -15.85
C GLN A 140 2.09 5.38 -17.17
N ARG A 141 2.82 6.50 -17.16
CA ARG A 141 3.53 7.01 -18.35
C ARG A 141 4.55 5.99 -18.87
N TRP A 142 5.36 5.44 -17.98
CA TRP A 142 6.34 4.40 -18.34
C TRP A 142 5.68 3.18 -18.97
N SER A 143 4.57 2.69 -18.38
CA SER A 143 3.83 1.54 -18.90
C SER A 143 3.28 1.79 -20.32
N GLN A 144 2.78 3.00 -20.58
CA GLN A 144 2.31 3.41 -21.90
C GLN A 144 3.46 3.44 -22.92
N GLU A 145 4.58 4.08 -22.56
CA GLU A 145 5.77 4.17 -23.42
C GLU A 145 6.31 2.77 -23.76
N GLN A 146 6.36 1.86 -22.79
CA GLN A 146 6.81 0.48 -23.02
C GLN A 146 5.90 -0.31 -23.96
N ASN A 147 4.58 -0.14 -23.84
CA ASN A 147 3.63 -0.80 -24.73
C ASN A 147 3.80 -0.33 -26.18
N ILE A 148 4.03 0.97 -26.39
CA ILE A 148 4.29 1.53 -27.72
C ILE A 148 5.57 0.92 -28.32
N LEU A 149 6.65 0.86 -27.54
CA LEU A 149 7.91 0.28 -27.99
C LEU A 149 7.78 -1.21 -28.34
N ASN A 150 7.03 -1.97 -27.55
CA ASN A 150 6.78 -3.39 -27.83
C ASN A 150 5.96 -3.59 -29.12
N GLN A 151 4.93 -2.77 -29.35
CA GLN A 151 4.16 -2.80 -30.59
C GLN A 151 5.03 -2.48 -31.81
N GLN A 152 5.90 -1.48 -31.71
CA GLN A 152 6.86 -1.14 -32.78
C GLN A 152 7.82 -2.30 -33.07
N LYS A 153 8.36 -2.93 -32.02
CA LYS A 153 9.22 -4.12 -32.15
C LYS A 153 8.50 -5.26 -32.87
N ASP A 154 7.25 -5.56 -32.51
CA ASP A 154 6.48 -6.64 -33.13
C ASP A 154 6.18 -6.37 -34.60
N VAL A 155 5.94 -5.11 -34.98
CA VAL A 155 5.80 -4.71 -36.38
C VAL A 155 7.09 -4.92 -37.15
N LEU A 156 8.24 -4.52 -36.58
CA LEU A 156 9.55 -4.72 -37.21
C LEU A 156 9.90 -6.20 -37.38
N LEU A 157 9.60 -7.04 -36.39
CA LEU A 157 9.86 -8.49 -36.46
C LEU A 157 8.99 -9.21 -37.50
N LYS A 158 7.78 -8.71 -37.79
CA LYS A 158 6.91 -9.25 -38.85
C LYS A 158 7.29 -8.81 -40.26
N ALA A 159 8.13 -7.78 -40.37
CA ALA A 159 8.59 -7.24 -41.65
C ALA A 159 9.92 -7.88 -42.12
N LEU A 160 10.52 -8.75 -41.30
CA LEU A 160 11.69 -9.58 -41.60
C LEU A 160 11.24 -10.99 -42.02
#